data_AF-T2M2G5-F1
#
_entry.id   AF-T2M2G5-F1
#
_cell.length_a   1.000
_cell.length_b   1.000
_cell.length_c   1.000
_cell.angle_alpha   90.00
_cell.angle_beta   90.00
_cell.angle_gamma   90.00
#
_symmetry.space_group_name_H-M   'P 1'
#
loop_
_entity.id
_entity.type
_entity.pdbx_description
1 polymer ?
#
loop_
_entity_poly.entity_id
_entity_poly.type
_entity_poly.pdbx_seq_one_letter_code
_entity_poly.pdbx_strand_id
1 'polypeptide(L)'
;MANTNPVILAQRLQLSHKQRVLKLYRDSLKHLLSWTGSRLIWREQAVLLRERFDANKHLTDRSQIQKVLEEGEKLFNENRHPQPYIFPSAPYGSKWERNIPPPPSVLEMLPEEEEWYNDMTKWANGKE
;
A
#
# COMPACT_ATOMS: atom_id res chain seq x y z
N MET A 1 -8.93 -0.18 25.08
CA MET A 1 -10.35 -0.38 24.71
C MET A 1 -10.37 -1.02 23.32
N ALA A 2 -11.09 -2.12 23.13
CA ALA A 2 -11.18 -2.78 21.82
C ALA A 2 -11.78 -1.78 20.81
N ASN A 3 -11.13 -1.59 19.67
CA ASN A 3 -11.54 -0.63 18.66
C ASN A 3 -12.84 -1.12 18.00
N THR A 4 -13.99 -0.54 18.35
CA THR A 4 -15.35 -0.95 17.95
C THR A 4 -15.79 -0.43 16.59
N ASN A 5 -14.86 0.13 15.79
CA ASN A 5 -15.18 0.68 14.48
C ASN A 5 -15.69 -0.43 13.53
N PRO A 6 -16.95 -0.35 13.04
CA PRO A 6 -17.57 -1.41 12.25
C PRO A 6 -16.88 -1.63 10.89
N VAL A 7 -16.24 -0.61 10.33
CA VAL A 7 -15.50 -0.72 9.06
C VAL A 7 -14.23 -1.56 9.25
N ILE A 8 -13.52 -1.35 10.36
CA ILE A 8 -12.31 -2.12 10.70
C ILE A 8 -12.68 -3.57 11.00
N LEU A 9 -13.79 -3.80 11.68
CA LEU A 9 -14.32 -5.15 11.95
C LEU A 9 -14.71 -5.87 10.65
N ALA A 10 -15.43 -5.20 9.75
CA ALA A 10 -15.79 -5.76 8.45
C ALA A 10 -14.53 -6.11 7.62
N GLN A 11 -13.53 -5.22 7.57
CA GLN A 11 -12.25 -5.51 6.90
C GLN A 11 -11.49 -6.69 7.53
N ARG A 12 -11.51 -6.81 8.87
CA ARG A 12 -10.89 -7.95 9.58
C ARG A 12 -11.59 -9.27 9.27
N LEU A 13 -12.93 -9.25 9.17
CA LEU A 13 -13.74 -10.42 8.86
C LEU A 13 -13.62 -10.85 7.39
N GLN A 14 -13.32 -9.93 6.48
CA GLN A 14 -13.11 -10.25 5.05
C GLN A 14 -11.77 -10.94 4.74
N LEU A 15 -10.79 -10.87 5.64
CA LEU A 15 -9.45 -11.41 5.39
C LEU A 15 -9.27 -12.78 6.04
N SER A 16 -8.74 -13.73 5.27
CA SER A 16 -8.26 -14.99 5.82
C SER A 16 -7.14 -14.76 6.84
N HIS A 17 -6.99 -15.68 7.79
CA HIS A 17 -5.90 -15.63 8.79
C HIS A 17 -4.52 -15.45 8.13
N LYS A 18 -4.25 -16.22 7.07
CA LYS A 18 -3.01 -16.10 6.29
C LYS A 18 -2.80 -14.69 5.73
N GLN A 19 -3.83 -14.08 5.15
CA GLN A 19 -3.75 -12.70 4.63
C GLN A 19 -3.49 -11.69 5.75
N ARG A 20 -4.13 -11.85 6.92
CA ARG A 20 -3.90 -10.98 8.09
C ARG A 20 -2.45 -11.05 8.57
N VAL A 21 -1.91 -12.26 8.73
CA VAL A 21 -0.50 -12.47 9.14
C VAL A 21 0.46 -11.89 8.11
N LEU A 22 0.24 -12.15 6.81
CA LEU A 22 1.09 -11.62 5.75
C LEU A 22 1.06 -10.09 5.67
N LYS A 23 -0.12 -9.49 5.86
CA LYS A 23 -0.27 -8.03 5.91
C LYS A 23 0.48 -7.45 7.11
N LEU A 24 0.30 -8.02 8.30
CA LEU A 24 1.02 -7.61 9.51
C LEU A 24 2.54 -7.69 9.31
N TYR A 25 3.04 -8.81 8.79
CA TYR A 25 4.47 -9.00 8.53
C TYR A 25 5.02 -7.97 7.54
N ARG A 26 4.33 -7.77 6.41
CA ARG A 26 4.73 -6.80 5.38
C ARG A 26 4.73 -5.38 5.92
N ASP A 27 3.70 -5.00 6.66
CA ASP A 27 3.57 -3.65 7.21
C ASP A 27 4.62 -3.42 8.32
N SER A 28 4.91 -4.43 9.14
CA SER A 28 5.99 -4.40 10.14
C SER A 28 7.36 -4.15 9.50
N LEU A 29 7.70 -4.85 8.41
CA LEU A 29 8.96 -4.63 7.69
C LEU A 29 9.10 -3.22 7.11
N LYS A 30 7.99 -2.65 6.60
CA LYS A 30 7.98 -1.28 6.05
C LYS A 30 8.18 -0.22 7.14
N HIS A 31 7.50 -0.39 8.27
CA HIS A 31 7.66 0.52 9.41
C HIS A 31 9.06 0.40 10.03
N LEU A 32 9.60 -0.81 10.13
CA LEU A 32 10.97 -1.05 10.56
C LEU A 32 11.98 -0.34 9.63
N LEU A 33 11.76 -0.36 8.31
CA LEU A 33 12.60 0.38 7.37
C LEU A 33 12.52 1.89 7.59
N SER A 34 11.32 2.39 7.91
CA SER A 34 11.11 3.82 8.17
C SER A 34 11.86 4.27 9.43
N TRP A 35 11.99 3.39 10.44
CA TRP A 35 12.74 3.68 11.67
C TRP A 35 14.27 3.60 11.51
N THR A 36 14.77 2.61 10.76
CA THR A 36 16.18 2.20 10.86
C THR A 36 17.19 3.06 10.10
N GLY A 37 16.74 3.91 9.16
CA GLY A 37 17.57 4.88 8.42
C GLY A 37 18.64 4.28 7.48
N SER A 38 19.39 3.28 7.94
CA SER A 38 20.42 2.52 7.24
C SER A 38 19.95 1.12 6.88
N ARG A 39 20.37 0.65 5.69
CA ARG A 39 19.99 -0.67 5.17
C ARG A 39 20.63 -1.83 5.93
N LEU A 40 21.81 -1.63 6.53
CA LEU A 40 22.51 -2.68 7.28
C LEU A 40 21.74 -3.02 8.57
N ILE A 41 21.45 -2.01 9.37
CA ILE A 41 20.64 -2.14 10.60
C ILE A 41 19.27 -2.71 10.27
N TRP A 42 18.63 -2.24 9.19
CA TRP A 42 17.34 -2.79 8.76
C TRP A 42 17.41 -4.29 8.49
N ARG A 43 18.45 -4.79 7.82
CA ARG A 43 18.57 -6.22 7.47
C ARG A 43 18.68 -7.08 8.72
N GLU A 44 19.50 -6.68 9.68
CA GLU A 44 19.63 -7.36 10.96
C GLU A 44 18.28 -7.43 11.69
N GLN A 45 17.61 -6.29 11.82
CA GLN A 45 16.30 -6.23 12.49
C GLN A 45 15.20 -7.00 11.71
N ALA A 46 15.26 -7.03 10.38
CA ALA A 46 14.32 -7.77 9.56
C ALA A 46 14.46 -9.29 9.72
N VAL A 47 15.69 -9.79 9.92
CA VAL A 47 15.94 -11.20 10.23
C VAL A 47 15.37 -11.54 11.61
N LEU A 48 15.65 -10.73 12.63
CA LEU A 48 15.09 -10.92 13.98
C LEU A 48 13.56 -10.90 13.97
N LEU A 49 12.95 -9.99 13.19
CA LEU A 49 11.51 -9.96 13.00
C LEU A 49 11.01 -11.25 12.35
N ARG A 50 11.71 -11.76 11.32
CA ARG A 50 11.32 -12.99 10.64
C ARG A 50 11.39 -14.20 11.58
N GLU A 51 12.44 -14.31 12.39
CA GLU A 51 12.58 -15.38 13.38
C GLU A 51 11.41 -15.41 14.37
N ARG A 52 10.93 -14.24 14.83
CA ARG A 52 9.74 -14.15 15.70
C ARG A 52 8.47 -14.69 15.04
N PHE A 53 8.28 -14.46 13.74
CA PHE A 53 7.15 -15.00 12.99
C PHE A 53 7.31 -16.51 12.76
N ASP A 54 8.51 -16.97 12.40
CA ASP A 54 8.77 -18.38 12.14
C ASP A 54 8.66 -19.23 13.42
N ALA A 55 9.01 -18.70 14.60
CA ALA A 55 8.83 -19.36 15.90
C ALA A 55 7.37 -19.74 16.19
N ASN A 56 6.40 -18.96 15.68
CA ASN A 56 4.97 -19.16 15.90
C ASN A 56 4.26 -19.83 14.71
N LYS A 57 5.00 -20.25 13.68
CA LYS A 57 4.43 -20.78 12.42
C LYS A 57 3.70 -22.11 12.58
N HIS A 58 4.12 -22.93 13.53
CA HIS A 58 3.64 -24.31 13.73
C HIS A 58 2.59 -24.43 14.84
N LEU A 59 2.04 -23.32 15.32
CA LEU A 59 0.95 -23.34 16.29
C LEU A 59 -0.31 -23.98 15.66
N THR A 60 -0.95 -24.87 16.40
CA THR A 60 -2.15 -25.61 15.95
C THR A 60 -3.41 -25.17 16.67
N ASP A 61 -3.29 -24.74 17.92
CA ASP A 61 -4.43 -24.25 18.72
C ASP A 61 -4.93 -22.89 18.20
N ARG A 62 -6.19 -22.87 17.76
CA ARG A 62 -6.84 -21.68 17.21
C ARG A 62 -6.92 -20.52 18.19
N SER A 63 -7.13 -20.81 19.48
CA SER A 63 -7.23 -19.76 20.51
C SER A 63 -5.88 -19.05 20.69
N GLN A 64 -4.81 -19.84 20.76
CA GLN A 64 -3.44 -19.33 20.85
C GLN A 64 -3.04 -18.55 19.60
N ILE A 65 -3.35 -19.07 18.41
CA ILE A 65 -3.06 -18.38 17.14
C ILE A 65 -3.69 -16.97 17.13
N GLN A 66 -4.97 -16.86 17.51
CA GLN A 66 -5.66 -15.58 17.52
C GLN A 66 -5.05 -14.63 18.56
N LYS A 67 -4.72 -15.14 19.75
CA LYS A 67 -4.08 -14.36 20.81
C LYS A 67 -2.72 -13.81 20.38
N VAL A 68 -1.85 -14.64 19.81
CA VAL A 68 -0.52 -14.22 19.32
C VAL A 68 -0.66 -13.19 18.19
N LEU A 69 -1.65 -13.36 17.31
CA LEU A 69 -1.91 -12.39 16.25
C LEU A 69 -2.38 -11.04 16.81
N GLU A 70 -3.27 -11.04 17.79
CA GLU A 70 -3.76 -9.82 18.46
C GLU A 70 -2.65 -9.10 19.22
N GLU A 71 -1.79 -9.84 19.92
CA GLU A 71 -0.61 -9.31 20.59
C GLU A 71 0.37 -8.70 19.58
N GLY A 72 0.60 -9.37 18.44
CA GLY A 72 1.41 -8.84 17.34
C GLY A 72 0.83 -7.57 16.71
N GLU A 73 -0.49 -7.54 16.46
CA GLU A 73 -1.19 -6.34 15.96
C GLU A 73 -1.09 -5.18 16.97
N LYS A 74 -1.22 -5.46 18.26
CA LYS A 74 -1.08 -4.46 19.33
C LYS A 74 0.34 -3.89 19.37
N LEU A 75 1.35 -4.75 19.38
CA LEU A 75 2.76 -4.36 19.36
C LEU A 75 3.11 -3.52 18.13
N PHE A 76 2.58 -3.90 16.97
CA PHE A 76 2.76 -3.12 15.74
C PHE A 76 2.13 -1.73 15.84
N ASN A 77 0.93 -1.62 16.40
CA ASN A 77 0.25 -0.33 16.57
C ASN A 77 0.99 0.60 17.54
N GLU A 78 1.57 0.05 18.61
CA GLU A 78 2.37 0.81 19.59
C GLU A 78 3.68 1.33 18.97
N ASN A 79 4.34 0.53 18.13
CA ASN A 79 5.62 0.88 17.50
C ASN A 79 5.49 1.47 16.09
N ARG A 80 4.29 1.90 15.72
CA ARG A 80 4.02 2.42 14.39
C ARG A 80 4.75 3.74 14.19
N HIS A 81 5.61 3.79 13.16
CA HIS A 81 6.26 5.06 12.78
C HIS A 81 5.19 6.14 12.46
N PRO A 82 5.29 7.36 13.02
CA PRO A 82 4.29 8.41 12.84
C PRO A 82 4.14 8.86 11.37
N GLN A 83 5.26 8.91 10.64
CA GLN A 83 5.30 9.27 9.22
C GLN A 83 6.04 8.19 8.40
N PRO A 84 5.41 7.06 8.07
CA PRO A 84 6.09 5.98 7.35
C PRO A 84 6.46 6.40 5.92
N TYR A 85 7.46 5.74 5.33
CA TYR A 85 7.77 5.93 3.92
C TYR A 85 6.61 5.45 3.03
N ILE A 86 6.12 6.34 2.17
CA ILE A 86 5.10 6.06 1.16
C ILE A 86 5.72 6.26 -0.21
N PHE A 87 5.51 5.29 -1.11
CA PHE A 87 6.00 5.40 -2.48
C PHE A 87 5.40 6.64 -3.16
N PRO A 88 6.15 7.45 -3.91
CA PRO A 88 5.68 8.74 -4.39
C PRO A 88 4.35 8.69 -5.15
N SER A 89 4.11 7.68 -5.98
CA SER A 89 2.88 7.54 -6.75
C SER A 89 1.83 6.64 -6.10
N ALA A 90 2.07 6.14 -4.90
CA ALA A 90 1.05 5.43 -4.13
C ALA A 90 0.07 6.45 -3.51
N PRO A 91 -1.12 6.02 -3.07
CA PRO A 91 -2.03 6.89 -2.32
C PRO A 91 -1.33 7.59 -1.16
N TYR A 92 -1.55 8.89 -1.03
CA TYR A 92 -0.90 9.78 -0.04
C TYR A 92 0.62 9.97 -0.21
N GLY A 93 1.20 9.52 -1.32
CA GLY A 93 2.57 9.81 -1.70
C GLY A 93 2.75 11.24 -2.24
N SER A 94 3.99 11.71 -2.33
CA SER A 94 4.30 13.08 -2.78
C SER A 94 3.94 13.38 -4.24
N LYS A 95 3.79 12.35 -5.07
CA LYS A 95 3.39 12.42 -6.49
C LYS A 95 2.01 11.77 -6.71
N TRP A 96 1.25 11.49 -5.65
CA TRP A 96 -0.10 10.97 -5.78
C TRP A 96 -0.96 11.97 -6.54
N GLU A 97 -1.70 11.48 -7.54
CA GLU A 97 -2.65 12.30 -8.31
C GLU A 97 -2.05 13.55 -8.98
N ARG A 98 -0.73 13.59 -9.18
CA ARG A 98 -0.07 14.76 -9.78
C ARG A 98 -0.43 14.96 -11.26
N ASN A 99 -0.56 13.85 -12.00
CA ASN A 99 -0.87 13.82 -13.43
C ASN A 99 -2.01 12.82 -13.70
N ILE A 100 -3.21 13.10 -13.20
CA ILE A 100 -4.38 12.26 -13.50
C ILE A 100 -4.76 12.50 -14.97
N PRO A 101 -4.90 11.45 -15.81
CA PRO A 101 -5.41 11.66 -17.15
C PRO A 101 -6.84 12.22 -17.08
N PRO A 102 -7.22 13.16 -17.96
CA PRO A 102 -8.58 13.67 -18.01
C PRO A 102 -9.57 12.52 -18.24
N PRO A 103 -10.84 12.66 -17.82
CA PRO A 103 -11.85 11.66 -18.08
C PRO A 103 -12.01 11.46 -19.60
N PRO A 104 -12.35 10.24 -20.06
CA PRO A 104 -12.49 9.95 -21.50
C PRO A 104 -13.43 10.91 -22.24
N SER A 105 -14.49 11.38 -21.58
CA SER A 105 -15.44 12.34 -22.16
C SER A 105 -14.83 13.70 -22.54
N VAL A 106 -13.67 14.05 -21.98
CA VAL A 106 -12.94 15.29 -22.28
C VAL A 106 -11.87 15.06 -23.36
N LEU A 107 -11.57 13.80 -23.69
CA LEU A 107 -10.61 13.43 -24.73
C LEU A 107 -11.27 13.29 -26.11
N GLU A 108 -12.60 13.22 -26.17
CA GLU A 108 -13.35 13.25 -27.42
C GLU A 108 -13.21 14.65 -28.05
N MET A 109 -12.63 14.72 -29.25
CA MET A 109 -12.50 15.97 -29.98
C MET A 109 -13.87 16.45 -30.43
N LEU A 110 -14.11 17.76 -30.32
CA LEU A 110 -15.26 18.37 -30.96
C LEU A 110 -15.10 18.33 -32.49
N PRO A 111 -16.19 18.35 -33.28
CA PRO A 111 -16.09 18.35 -34.74
C PRO A 111 -15.19 19.46 -35.30
N GLU A 112 -15.18 20.64 -34.67
CA GLU A 112 -14.32 21.75 -35.07
C GLU A 112 -12.83 21.48 -34.75
N GLU A 113 -12.56 20.80 -33.63
CA GLU A 113 -11.20 20.41 -33.22
C GLU A 113 -10.64 19.31 -34.13
N GLU A 114 -11.49 18.37 -34.57
CA GLU A 114 -11.12 17.36 -35.55
C GLU A 114 -10.78 17.98 -36.90
N GLU A 115 -11.57 18.95 -37.37
CA GLU A 115 -11.28 19.67 -38.62
C GLU A 115 -9.94 20.41 -38.54
N TRP A 116 -9.72 21.15 -37.45
CA TRP A 116 -8.45 21.84 -37.20
C TRP A 116 -7.27 20.85 -37.11
N TYR A 117 -7.43 19.74 -36.39
CA TYR A 117 -6.40 18.71 -36.26
C TYR A 117 -6.04 18.11 -37.62
N ASN A 118 -7.05 17.83 -38.45
CA ASN A 118 -6.85 17.31 -39.81
C ASN A 118 -6.16 18.34 -40.71
N ASP A 119 -6.53 19.61 -40.62
CA ASP A 119 -5.90 20.70 -41.38
C ASP A 119 -4.41 20.85 -41.01
N MET A 120 -4.11 20.92 -39.70
CA MET A 120 -2.73 21.00 -39.22
C MET A 120 -1.92 19.76 -39.58
N THR A 121 -2.54 18.58 -39.55
CA THR A 121 -1.87 17.34 -39.96
C THR A 121 -1.59 17.32 -41.46
N LYS A 122 -2.47 17.86 -42.31
CA LYS A 122 -2.24 18.00 -43.75
C LYS A 122 -1.10 18.98 -44.04
N TRP A 123 -1.15 20.16 -43.40
CA TRP A 123 -0.08 21.17 -43.48
C TRP A 123 1.28 20.59 -43.06
N ALA A 124 1.35 19.93 -41.92
CA ALA A 124 2.59 19.35 -41.40
C ALA A 124 3.17 18.24 -42.30
N ASN A 125 2.30 17.52 -43.03
CA ASN A 125 2.71 16.49 -43.97
C ASN A 125 3.03 17.03 -45.38
N GLY A 126 2.97 18.35 -45.59
CA GLY A 126 3.27 18.98 -46.88
C GLY A 126 2.33 18.54 -48.01
N LYS A 127 1.12 18.08 -47.67
CA LYS A 127 0.06 17.78 -48.64
C LYS A 127 -0.88 18.97 -48.66
N GLU A 128 -0.71 19.82 -49.66
CA GLU A 128 -1.74 20.79 -50.07
C GLU A 128 -2.94 20.05 -50.69
#